data_AF-A0A6A7SH52-F1
#
_entry.id   AF-A0A6A7SH52-F1
#
_cell.length_a   1.000
_cell.length_b   1.000
_cell.length_c   1.000
_cell.angle_alpha   90.00
_cell.angle_beta   90.00
_cell.angle_gamma   90.00
#
_symmetry.space_group_name_H-M   'P 1'
#
loop_
_entity.id
_entity.type
_entity.pdbx_description
1 polymer ?
#
loop_
_entity_poly.entity_id
_entity_poly.type
_entity_poly.pdbx_seq_one_letter_code
_entity_poly.pdbx_strand_id
1 'polypeptide(L)'
;MSAVVDLLARLLNTADRRALARALVDRLGPGNRNKAFRRVHALVDDGACPPDLAERLLQAFPEDREALSIAIEQTRAERVAQRHAAMKALFRPHLFIRTERSRPRQITMFGLSGGVDRWLKLPLPEDIAERGTGVQRRLVREAVEAHAAECGEGHPVFSMGRTVGYLYRPRYEQSYAVSLDGRIVSGDQGLVNEPQSGVSIG
;
A
#
# COMPACT_ATOMS: atom_id res chain seq x y z
N MET A 1 11.04 7.39 17.68
CA MET A 1 12.22 6.85 16.96
C MET A 1 12.00 5.35 16.88
N SER A 2 12.32 4.67 15.78
CA SER A 2 11.99 3.24 15.61
C SER A 2 12.95 2.35 16.39
N ALA A 3 12.48 1.20 16.88
CA ALA A 3 13.27 0.26 17.69
C ALA A 3 14.65 -0.10 17.09
N VAL A 4 14.72 -0.29 15.76
CA VAL A 4 15.99 -0.59 15.07
C VAL A 4 16.99 0.58 15.12
N VAL A 5 16.50 1.82 14.99
CA VAL A 5 17.34 3.03 15.05
C VAL A 5 17.83 3.26 16.47
N ASP A 6 16.97 3.05 17.46
CA ASP A 6 17.33 3.19 18.88
C ASP A 6 18.37 2.15 19.32
N LEU A 7 18.30 0.93 18.79
CA LEU A 7 19.33 -0.08 19.03
C LEU A 7 20.65 0.30 18.35
N LEU A 8 20.62 0.66 17.06
CA LEU A 8 21.83 1.04 16.32
C LEU A 8 22.52 2.29 16.90
N ALA A 9 21.74 3.27 17.36
CA ALA A 9 22.23 4.46 18.07
C ALA A 9 23.00 4.09 19.34
N ARG A 10 22.48 3.11 20.11
CA ARG A 10 23.17 2.58 21.30
C ARG A 10 24.44 1.80 20.96
N LEU A 11 24.38 0.91 19.97
CA LEU A 11 25.53 0.11 19.55
C LEU A 11 26.69 0.96 19.01
N LEU A 12 26.37 2.06 18.33
CA LEU A 12 27.36 2.99 17.78
C LEU A 12 27.63 4.20 18.69
N ASN A 13 27.08 4.20 19.90
CA ASN A 13 27.22 5.25 20.92
C ASN A 13 27.02 6.67 20.36
N THR A 14 25.98 6.86 19.55
CA THR A 14 25.64 8.15 18.95
C THR A 14 24.15 8.37 18.90
N ALA A 15 23.69 9.49 19.45
CA ALA A 15 22.31 9.97 19.32
C ALA A 15 22.12 10.90 18.10
N ASP A 16 23.21 11.40 17.51
CA ASP A 16 23.15 12.25 16.32
C ASP A 16 22.87 11.39 15.07
N ARG A 17 21.80 11.73 14.36
CA ARG A 17 21.31 10.97 13.20
C ARG A 17 22.28 11.01 12.02
N ARG A 18 22.99 12.12 11.81
CA ARG A 18 23.97 12.23 10.71
C ARG A 18 25.21 11.39 11.00
N ALA A 19 25.70 11.45 12.23
CA ALA A 19 26.79 10.61 12.71
C ALA A 19 26.43 9.13 12.66
N LEU A 20 25.21 8.77 13.07
CA LEU A 20 24.69 7.39 12.97
C LEU A 20 24.67 6.91 11.51
N ALA A 21 24.10 7.70 10.60
CA ALA A 21 24.02 7.35 9.19
C ALA A 21 25.42 7.14 8.57
N ARG A 22 26.37 8.03 8.89
CA ARG A 22 27.75 7.94 8.41
C ARG A 22 28.44 6.68 8.93
N ALA A 23 28.37 6.42 10.24
CA ALA A 23 28.96 5.24 10.86
C ALA A 23 28.39 3.93 10.28
N LEU A 24 27.08 3.90 10.01
CA LEU A 24 26.43 2.75 9.37
C LEU A 24 26.91 2.56 7.92
N VAL A 25 27.02 3.63 7.13
CA VAL A 25 27.52 3.52 5.75
C VAL A 25 28.96 3.00 5.72
N ASP A 26 29.81 3.51 6.59
CA ASP A 26 31.22 3.11 6.68
C ASP A 26 31.33 1.63 7.10
N ARG A 27 30.53 1.20 8.08
CA ARG A 27 30.53 -0.19 8.59
C ARG A 27 29.92 -1.20 7.61
N LEU A 28 28.87 -0.81 6.89
CA LEU A 28 28.18 -1.71 5.95
C LEU A 28 28.96 -1.97 4.66
N GLY A 29 30.00 -1.19 4.35
CA GLY A 29 30.94 -1.42 3.23
C GLY A 29 30.27 -1.46 1.85
N PRO A 30 30.26 -0.37 1.06
CA PRO A 30 29.47 -0.34 -0.17
C PRO A 30 30.23 -0.81 -1.42
N GLY A 31 29.60 -1.69 -2.21
CA GLY A 31 29.86 -1.81 -3.66
C GLY A 31 29.27 -0.63 -4.47
N ASN A 32 28.26 0.08 -3.95
CA ASN A 32 27.72 1.32 -4.52
C ASN A 32 27.34 2.31 -3.39
N ARG A 33 28.20 3.32 -3.16
CA ARG A 33 28.09 4.29 -2.06
C ARG A 33 26.78 5.06 -2.07
N ASN A 34 26.36 5.58 -3.23
CA ASN A 34 25.17 6.45 -3.32
C ASN A 34 23.87 5.69 -3.00
N LYS A 35 23.77 4.41 -3.39
CA LYS A 35 22.62 3.57 -3.04
C LYS A 35 22.62 3.22 -1.54
N ALA A 36 23.78 2.98 -0.96
CA ALA A 36 23.93 2.70 0.46
C ALA A 36 23.53 3.91 1.31
N PHE A 37 24.02 5.12 0.97
CA PHE A 37 23.65 6.36 1.66
C PHE A 37 22.14 6.57 1.67
N ARG A 38 21.46 6.51 0.52
CA ARG A 38 20.00 6.69 0.47
C ARG A 38 19.23 5.73 1.37
N ARG A 39 19.64 4.46 1.41
CA ARG A 39 18.98 3.42 2.20
C ARG A 39 19.24 3.56 3.69
N VAL A 40 20.47 3.88 4.07
CA VAL A 40 20.82 4.14 5.47
C VAL A 40 20.13 5.40 5.97
N HIS A 41 20.06 6.45 5.15
CA HIS A 41 19.27 7.64 5.47
C HIS A 41 17.80 7.29 5.65
N ALA A 42 17.18 6.53 4.74
CA ALA A 42 15.79 6.07 4.93
C ALA A 42 15.64 5.29 6.25
N LEU A 43 16.53 4.33 6.54
CA LEU A 43 16.53 3.60 7.80
C LEU A 43 16.60 4.53 9.02
N VAL A 44 17.56 5.44 9.07
CA VAL A 44 17.73 6.38 10.19
C VAL A 44 16.54 7.33 10.27
N ASP A 45 16.01 7.74 9.12
CA ASP A 45 15.04 8.80 9.06
C ASP A 45 13.63 8.35 9.40
N ASP A 46 13.21 7.25 8.79
CA ASP A 46 11.86 6.74 8.86
C ASP A 46 11.79 5.30 9.42
N GLY A 47 12.92 4.60 9.59
CA GLY A 47 12.95 3.20 10.03
C GLY A 47 12.84 2.19 8.87
N ALA A 48 12.99 2.61 7.60
CA ALA A 48 12.87 1.72 6.45
C ALA A 48 14.08 0.78 6.36
N CYS A 49 13.84 -0.48 6.72
CA CYS A 49 14.83 -1.55 6.60
C CYS A 49 14.39 -2.57 5.54
N PRO A 50 14.74 -2.40 4.25
CA PRO A 50 14.46 -3.42 3.24
C PRO A 50 15.24 -4.72 3.56
N PRO A 51 14.77 -5.91 3.10
CA PRO A 51 15.36 -7.19 3.46
C PRO A 51 16.87 -7.27 3.21
N ASP A 52 17.34 -6.71 2.09
CA ASP A 52 18.76 -6.72 1.74
C ASP A 52 19.62 -5.79 2.62
N LEU A 53 19.03 -4.75 3.20
CA LEU A 53 19.70 -3.92 4.22
C LEU A 53 19.68 -4.64 5.57
N ALA A 54 18.58 -5.28 5.92
CA ALA A 54 18.45 -6.06 7.15
C ALA A 54 19.50 -7.17 7.23
N GLU A 55 19.68 -7.94 6.16
CA GLU A 55 20.71 -8.99 6.07
C GLU A 55 22.12 -8.43 6.29
N ARG A 56 22.44 -7.30 5.67
CA ARG A 56 23.76 -6.66 5.80
C ARG A 56 23.99 -6.11 7.20
N LEU A 57 22.95 -5.57 7.85
CA LEU A 57 23.03 -5.14 9.24
C LEU A 57 23.32 -6.32 10.16
N LEU A 58 22.61 -7.43 10.00
CA LEU A 58 22.84 -8.65 10.78
C LEU A 58 24.25 -9.23 10.58
N GLN A 59 24.83 -9.08 9.38
CA GLN A 59 26.22 -9.46 9.11
C GLN A 59 27.23 -8.50 9.74
N ALA A 60 26.93 -7.20 9.78
CA ALA A 60 27.82 -6.17 10.32
C ALA A 60 27.84 -6.10 11.86
N PHE A 61 26.82 -6.67 12.51
CA PHE A 61 26.67 -6.73 13.98
C PHE A 61 26.39 -8.17 14.42
N PRO A 62 27.36 -9.09 14.29
CA PRO A 62 27.16 -10.50 14.60
C PRO A 62 26.89 -10.76 16.09
N GLU A 63 27.50 -9.96 16.98
CA GLU A 63 27.33 -10.07 18.43
C GLU A 63 25.92 -9.66 18.89
N ASP A 64 25.27 -8.74 18.16
CA ASP A 64 23.94 -8.21 18.48
C ASP A 64 22.84 -8.74 17.55
N ARG A 65 23.13 -9.81 16.80
CA ARG A 65 22.27 -10.30 15.70
C ARG A 65 20.84 -10.56 16.15
N GLU A 66 20.66 -11.19 17.31
CA GLU A 66 19.33 -11.52 17.85
C GLU A 66 18.54 -10.25 18.21
N ALA A 67 19.15 -9.36 19.00
CA ALA A 67 18.54 -8.09 19.38
C ALA A 67 18.18 -7.25 18.16
N LEU A 68 19.05 -7.23 17.14
CA LEU A 68 18.84 -6.51 15.89
C LEU A 68 17.73 -7.12 15.05
N SER A 69 17.64 -8.44 14.96
CA SER A 69 16.55 -9.13 14.28
C SER A 69 15.19 -8.79 14.91
N ILE A 70 15.12 -8.79 16.25
CA ILE A 70 13.90 -8.42 16.98
C ILE A 70 13.54 -6.97 16.69
N ALA A 71 14.50 -6.05 16.78
CA ALA A 71 14.26 -4.62 16.56
C ALA A 71 13.83 -4.31 15.11
N ILE A 72 14.37 -5.03 14.12
CA ILE A 72 13.97 -4.93 12.70
C ILE A 72 12.50 -5.38 12.53
N GLU A 73 12.13 -6.54 13.08
CA GLU A 73 10.76 -7.03 12.96
C GLU A 73 9.75 -6.17 13.73
N GLN A 74 10.11 -5.66 14.92
CA GLN A 74 9.29 -4.68 15.65
C GLN A 74 9.06 -3.41 14.81
N THR A 75 10.13 -2.83 14.27
CA THR A 75 10.05 -1.63 13.42
C THR A 75 9.18 -1.90 12.18
N ARG A 76 9.33 -3.08 11.58
CA ARG A 76 8.52 -3.50 10.44
C ARG A 76 7.04 -3.60 10.80
N ALA A 77 6.71 -4.24 11.92
CA ALA A 77 5.34 -4.39 12.40
C ALA A 77 4.71 -3.02 12.73
N GLU A 78 5.44 -2.14 13.42
CA GLU A 78 5.01 -0.77 13.72
C GLU A 78 4.72 0.02 12.44
N ARG A 79 5.61 -0.06 11.44
CA ARG A 79 5.40 0.62 10.15
C ARG A 79 4.20 0.08 9.38
N VAL A 80 3.98 -1.23 9.40
CA VAL A 80 2.77 -1.83 8.83
C VAL A 80 1.54 -1.29 9.56
N ALA A 81 1.52 -1.33 10.89
CA ALA A 81 0.39 -0.82 11.68
C ALA A 81 0.11 0.66 11.41
N GLN A 82 1.14 1.51 11.37
CA GLN A 82 1.03 2.93 11.04
C GLN A 82 0.48 3.14 9.63
N ARG A 83 0.97 2.38 8.64
CA ARG A 83 0.46 2.45 7.27
C ARG A 83 -1.01 2.03 7.22
N HIS A 84 -1.39 0.94 7.88
CA HIS A 84 -2.79 0.50 7.93
C HIS A 84 -3.68 1.54 8.61
N ALA A 85 -3.24 2.15 9.72
CA ALA A 85 -3.97 3.21 10.40
C ALA A 85 -4.16 4.44 9.48
N ALA A 86 -3.10 4.87 8.79
CA ALA A 86 -3.15 5.98 7.84
C ALA A 86 -4.10 5.68 6.66
N MET A 87 -4.05 4.47 6.11
CA MET A 87 -4.95 4.05 5.03
C MET A 87 -6.40 3.95 5.51
N LYS A 88 -6.63 3.45 6.73
CA LYS A 88 -7.95 3.38 7.35
C LYS A 88 -8.55 4.77 7.58
N ALA A 89 -7.74 5.74 8.00
CA ALA A 89 -8.17 7.13 8.21
C ALA A 89 -8.57 7.83 6.90
N LEU A 90 -7.92 7.50 5.79
CA LEU A 90 -8.21 8.07 4.46
C LEU A 90 -9.24 7.25 3.67
N PHE A 91 -9.69 6.12 4.20
CA PHE A 91 -10.59 5.22 3.49
C PHE A 91 -11.96 5.86 3.29
N ARG A 92 -12.46 5.78 2.06
CA ARG A 92 -13.83 6.13 1.69
C ARG A 92 -14.52 4.92 1.05
N PRO A 93 -15.79 4.64 1.36
CA PRO A 93 -16.51 3.54 0.72
C PRO A 93 -16.55 3.68 -0.80
N HIS A 94 -16.32 2.58 -1.51
CA HIS A 94 -16.29 2.58 -2.97
C HIS A 94 -16.53 1.17 -3.56
N LEU A 95 -16.81 1.12 -4.86
CA LEU A 95 -16.60 -0.07 -5.67
C LEU A 95 -15.21 0.00 -6.31
N PHE A 96 -14.43 -1.05 -6.17
CA PHE A 96 -13.19 -1.22 -6.93
C PHE A 96 -13.47 -2.05 -8.18
N ILE A 97 -13.14 -1.50 -9.35
CA ILE A 97 -13.41 -2.12 -10.64
C ILE A 97 -12.35 -3.20 -10.92
N ARG A 98 -12.79 -4.42 -11.17
CA ARG A 98 -11.90 -5.52 -11.58
C ARG A 98 -11.90 -5.60 -13.10
N THR A 99 -10.70 -5.63 -13.66
CA THR A 99 -10.49 -5.65 -15.11
C THR A 99 -9.70 -6.89 -15.54
N GLU A 100 -9.71 -7.19 -16.84
CA GLU A 100 -8.94 -8.29 -17.43
C GLU A 100 -7.43 -8.19 -17.12
N ARG A 101 -6.90 -6.97 -17.05
CA ARG A 101 -5.49 -6.73 -16.75
C ARG A 101 -5.30 -6.30 -15.30
N SER A 102 -4.25 -6.84 -14.70
CA SER A 102 -3.73 -6.39 -13.40
C SER A 102 -2.81 -5.18 -13.51
N ARG A 103 -2.37 -4.81 -14.73
CA ARG A 103 -1.50 -3.66 -15.01
C ARG A 103 -1.94 -2.92 -16.28
N PRO A 104 -1.88 -1.58 -16.28
CA PRO A 104 -2.23 -0.79 -17.46
C PRO A 104 -1.20 -1.02 -18.59
N ARG A 105 -1.66 -1.01 -19.85
CA ARG A 105 -0.76 -1.08 -21.02
C ARG A 105 0.15 0.15 -21.14
N GLN A 106 -0.32 1.29 -20.68
CA GLN A 106 0.39 2.57 -20.71
C GLN A 106 0.42 3.15 -19.29
N ILE A 107 1.32 2.64 -18.45
CA ILE A 107 1.38 2.97 -17.03
C ILE A 107 1.56 4.47 -16.76
N THR A 108 2.39 5.15 -17.55
CA THR A 108 2.61 6.59 -17.43
C THR A 108 1.33 7.38 -17.69
N MET A 109 0.66 7.11 -18.80
CA MET A 109 -0.60 7.79 -19.15
C MET A 109 -1.71 7.47 -18.16
N PHE A 110 -1.78 6.22 -17.69
CA PHE A 110 -2.72 5.80 -16.67
C PHE A 110 -2.52 6.61 -15.38
N GLY A 111 -1.27 6.77 -14.92
CA GLY A 111 -0.93 7.60 -13.77
C GLY A 111 -1.29 9.08 -13.98
N LEU A 112 -0.84 9.68 -15.08
CA LEU A 112 -1.08 11.11 -15.37
C LEU A 112 -2.55 11.47 -15.55
N SER A 113 -3.38 10.55 -16.02
CA SER A 113 -4.81 10.77 -16.22
C SER A 113 -5.64 10.63 -14.95
N GLY A 114 -5.04 10.25 -13.80
CA GLY A 114 -5.73 10.12 -12.51
C GLY A 114 -5.64 8.73 -11.87
N GLY A 115 -5.00 7.77 -12.55
CA GLY A 115 -4.61 6.47 -11.97
C GLY A 115 -5.78 5.64 -11.45
N VAL A 116 -5.49 4.83 -10.42
CA VAL A 116 -6.43 3.93 -9.76
C VAL A 116 -7.66 4.68 -9.25
N ASP A 117 -7.47 5.84 -8.62
CA ASP A 117 -8.59 6.54 -7.98
C ASP A 117 -9.60 7.08 -8.99
N ARG A 118 -9.16 7.48 -10.18
CA ARG A 118 -10.08 7.90 -11.25
C ARG A 118 -10.67 6.73 -12.02
N TRP A 119 -9.84 5.74 -12.38
CA TRP A 119 -10.22 4.75 -13.38
C TRP A 119 -10.70 3.42 -12.80
N LEU A 120 -10.42 3.14 -11.53
CA LEU A 120 -10.73 1.86 -10.90
C LEU A 120 -11.57 1.99 -9.63
N LYS A 121 -12.01 3.20 -9.25
CA LYS A 121 -12.85 3.41 -8.08
C LYS A 121 -14.11 4.17 -8.45
N LEU A 122 -15.25 3.64 -8.02
CA LEU A 122 -16.54 4.32 -8.05
C LEU A 122 -16.90 4.70 -6.61
N PRO A 123 -16.95 5.99 -6.24
CA PRO A 123 -17.26 6.40 -4.89
C PRO A 123 -18.68 5.98 -4.50
N LEU A 124 -18.86 5.57 -3.25
CA LEU A 124 -20.16 5.30 -2.64
C LEU A 124 -20.40 6.28 -1.49
N PRO A 125 -21.66 6.43 -1.02
CA PRO A 125 -21.96 7.26 0.15
C PRO A 125 -21.11 6.86 1.36
N GLU A 126 -20.58 7.83 2.11
CA GLU A 126 -19.69 7.58 3.25
C GLU A 126 -20.35 6.77 4.37
N ASP A 127 -21.67 6.92 4.52
CA ASP A 127 -22.50 6.25 5.52
C ASP A 127 -23.06 4.91 5.03
N ILE A 128 -22.68 4.42 3.83
CA ILE A 128 -23.30 3.23 3.22
C ILE A 128 -23.25 2.01 4.15
N ALA A 129 -22.17 1.86 4.92
CA ALA A 129 -21.98 0.74 5.85
C ALA A 129 -23.00 0.73 7.02
N GLU A 130 -23.61 1.88 7.32
CA GLU A 130 -24.59 2.06 8.40
C GLU A 130 -26.02 1.87 7.90
N ARG A 131 -26.21 1.85 6.58
CA ARG A 131 -27.52 1.65 5.95
C ARG A 131 -27.93 0.19 5.97
N GLY A 132 -29.24 -0.07 5.94
CA GLY A 132 -29.78 -1.43 5.83
C GLY A 132 -29.29 -2.14 4.57
N THR A 133 -29.11 -3.47 4.65
CA THR A 133 -28.54 -4.30 3.58
C THR A 133 -29.25 -4.17 2.24
N GLY A 134 -30.59 -4.01 2.24
CA GLY A 134 -31.36 -3.75 1.03
C GLY A 134 -31.01 -2.43 0.35
N VAL A 135 -30.75 -1.38 1.13
CA VAL A 135 -30.31 -0.06 0.63
C VAL A 135 -28.90 -0.16 0.06
N GLN A 136 -27.98 -0.85 0.76
CA GLN A 136 -26.62 -1.05 0.27
C GLN A 136 -26.60 -1.76 -1.08
N ARG A 137 -27.34 -2.88 -1.21
CA ARG A 137 -27.45 -3.65 -2.46
C ARG A 137 -27.99 -2.82 -3.61
N ARG A 138 -28.97 -1.95 -3.33
CA ARG A 138 -29.53 -1.03 -4.34
C ARG A 138 -28.50 -0.01 -4.79
N LEU A 139 -27.82 0.67 -3.87
CA LEU A 139 -26.78 1.67 -4.20
C LEU A 139 -25.61 1.06 -4.98
N VAL A 140 -25.19 -0.15 -4.62
CA VAL A 140 -24.15 -0.89 -5.35
C VAL A 140 -24.61 -1.19 -6.78
N ARG A 141 -25.85 -1.65 -6.95
CA ARG A 141 -26.43 -1.91 -8.27
C ARG A 141 -26.50 -0.63 -9.12
N GLU A 142 -27.03 0.45 -8.56
CA GLU A 142 -27.15 1.74 -9.22
C GLU A 142 -25.78 2.26 -9.68
N ALA A 143 -24.75 2.14 -8.84
CA ALA A 143 -23.38 2.54 -9.21
C ALA A 143 -22.78 1.68 -10.34
N VAL A 144 -23.04 0.38 -10.34
CA VAL A 144 -22.61 -0.52 -11.43
C VAL A 144 -23.34 -0.19 -12.74
N GLU A 145 -24.66 0.05 -12.68
CA GLU A 145 -25.46 0.41 -13.84
C GLU A 145 -25.04 1.77 -14.42
N ALA A 146 -24.75 2.76 -13.57
CA ALA A 146 -24.24 4.06 -13.99
C ALA A 146 -22.88 3.94 -14.70
N HIS A 147 -21.92 3.22 -14.09
CA HIS A 147 -20.62 2.97 -14.72
C HIS A 147 -20.76 2.20 -16.05
N ALA A 148 -21.67 1.22 -16.10
CA ALA A 148 -21.94 0.47 -17.31
C ALA A 148 -22.45 1.36 -18.45
N ALA A 149 -23.35 2.30 -18.13
CA ALA A 149 -23.87 3.28 -19.07
C ALA A 149 -22.80 4.28 -19.55
N GLU A 150 -21.90 4.70 -18.67
CA GLU A 150 -20.80 5.63 -19.01
C GLU A 150 -19.75 5.00 -19.93
N CYS A 151 -19.36 3.74 -19.70
CA CYS A 151 -18.30 3.09 -20.46
C CYS A 151 -18.74 2.49 -21.81
N GLY A 152 -20.05 2.26 -22.01
CA GLY A 152 -20.57 1.60 -23.20
C GLY A 152 -20.30 0.09 -23.23
N GLU A 153 -20.50 -0.53 -24.41
CA GLU A 153 -20.44 -1.99 -24.59
C GLU A 153 -19.08 -2.59 -24.19
N GLY A 154 -19.10 -3.62 -23.33
CA GLY A 154 -17.90 -4.29 -22.83
C GLY A 154 -17.16 -3.56 -21.70
N HIS A 155 -17.66 -2.40 -21.26
CA HIS A 155 -17.18 -1.62 -20.11
C HIS A 155 -15.64 -1.47 -20.06
N PRO A 156 -15.00 -0.93 -21.11
CA PRO A 156 -13.56 -0.79 -21.14
C PRO A 156 -13.08 0.29 -20.18
N VAL A 157 -12.13 -0.07 -19.31
CA VAL A 157 -11.41 0.89 -18.46
C VAL A 157 -10.13 1.32 -19.14
N PHE A 158 -9.83 2.62 -19.10
CA PHE A 158 -8.65 3.19 -19.75
C PHE A 158 -7.37 2.40 -19.43
N SER A 159 -6.72 1.89 -20.47
CA SER A 159 -5.49 1.07 -20.39
C SER A 159 -5.60 -0.30 -19.69
N MET A 160 -6.73 -0.61 -19.04
CA MET A 160 -6.92 -1.79 -18.19
C MET A 160 -7.73 -2.93 -18.85
N GLY A 161 -8.39 -2.67 -19.99
CA GLY A 161 -9.18 -3.67 -20.71
C GLY A 161 -10.63 -3.70 -20.24
N ARG A 162 -11.35 -4.82 -20.48
CA ARG A 162 -12.76 -4.93 -20.11
C ARG A 162 -12.94 -5.11 -18.60
N THR A 163 -14.07 -4.65 -18.11
CA THR A 163 -14.51 -4.93 -16.73
C THR A 163 -14.96 -6.39 -16.62
N VAL A 164 -14.46 -7.10 -15.62
CA VAL A 164 -14.80 -8.51 -15.33
C VAL A 164 -15.61 -8.67 -14.04
N GLY A 165 -15.78 -7.58 -13.29
CA GLY A 165 -16.57 -7.53 -12.06
C GLY A 165 -16.17 -6.34 -11.20
N TYR A 166 -16.68 -6.30 -9.98
CA TYR A 166 -16.40 -5.25 -9.02
C TYR A 166 -16.13 -5.85 -7.64
N LEU A 167 -15.57 -5.03 -6.76
CA LEU A 167 -15.40 -5.33 -5.36
C LEU A 167 -16.03 -4.20 -4.54
N TYR A 168 -17.11 -4.50 -3.84
CA TYR A 168 -17.76 -3.57 -2.94
C TYR A 168 -16.98 -3.47 -1.63
N ARG A 169 -16.56 -2.25 -1.26
CA ARG A 169 -15.83 -1.97 -0.03
C ARG A 169 -16.60 -0.94 0.82
N PRO A 170 -17.48 -1.38 1.73
CA PRO A 170 -18.17 -0.48 2.65
C PRO A 170 -17.27 0.05 3.77
N ARG A 171 -16.29 -0.74 4.18
CA ARG A 171 -15.32 -0.42 5.24
C ARG A 171 -13.94 -0.86 4.82
N TYR A 172 -12.92 -0.28 5.43
CA TYR A 172 -11.52 -0.57 5.10
C TYR A 172 -11.21 -2.08 5.15
N GLU A 173 -11.72 -2.78 6.17
CA GLU A 173 -11.44 -4.19 6.41
C GLU A 173 -12.45 -5.14 5.76
N GLN A 174 -13.41 -4.63 4.98
CA GLN A 174 -14.49 -5.43 4.40
C GLN A 174 -14.49 -5.33 2.89
N SER A 175 -14.74 -6.46 2.24
CA SER A 175 -14.89 -6.48 0.80
C SER A 175 -15.79 -7.61 0.31
N TYR A 176 -16.56 -7.34 -0.74
CA TYR A 176 -17.52 -8.29 -1.30
C TYR A 176 -17.43 -8.29 -2.81
N ALA A 177 -17.31 -9.47 -3.43
CA ALA A 177 -17.34 -9.59 -4.87
C ALA A 177 -18.72 -9.22 -5.41
N VAL A 178 -18.73 -8.41 -6.46
CA VAL A 178 -19.93 -7.95 -7.15
C VAL A 178 -19.81 -8.33 -8.63
N SER A 179 -20.86 -8.93 -9.17
CA SER A 179 -20.97 -9.30 -10.58
C SER A 179 -21.23 -8.09 -11.48
N LEU A 180 -21.16 -8.29 -12.79
CA LEU A 180 -21.39 -7.23 -13.78
C LEU A 180 -22.83 -6.68 -13.78
N ASP A 181 -23.80 -7.43 -13.24
CA ASP A 181 -25.20 -7.02 -13.05
C ASP A 181 -25.46 -6.41 -11.65
N GLY A 182 -24.40 -6.05 -10.91
CA GLY A 182 -24.51 -5.36 -9.63
C GLY A 182 -25.01 -6.23 -8.46
N ARG A 183 -24.91 -7.56 -8.55
CA ARG A 183 -25.25 -8.46 -7.44
C ARG A 183 -24.02 -8.78 -6.61
N ILE A 184 -24.16 -8.74 -5.28
CA ILE A 184 -23.14 -9.23 -4.37
C ILE A 184 -23.17 -10.77 -4.43
N VAL A 185 -22.06 -11.38 -4.83
CA VAL A 185 -21.94 -12.84 -5.09
C VAL A 185 -21.03 -13.57 -4.09
N SER A 186 -20.45 -12.87 -3.12
CA SER A 186 -19.63 -13.47 -2.07
C SER A 186 -20.03 -13.02 -0.67
N GLY A 187 -19.58 -13.79 0.33
CA GLY A 187 -19.43 -13.29 1.70
C GLY A 187 -18.30 -12.25 1.80
N ASP A 188 -18.06 -11.78 3.03
CA ASP A 188 -16.96 -10.86 3.32
C ASP A 188 -15.62 -11.55 3.06
N GLN A 189 -14.79 -10.94 2.22
CA GLN A 189 -13.45 -11.41 1.85
C GLN A 189 -12.36 -10.70 2.66
N GLY A 190 -12.73 -9.76 3.53
CA GLY A 190 -11.82 -9.03 4.40
C GLY A 190 -11.06 -7.91 3.69
N LEU A 191 -9.88 -7.60 4.22
CA LEU A 191 -8.99 -6.56 3.68
C LEU A 191 -8.43 -6.97 2.32
N VAL A 192 -8.53 -6.07 1.34
CA VAL A 192 -7.93 -6.25 0.01
C VAL A 192 -6.80 -5.27 -0.21
N ASN A 193 -5.68 -5.79 -0.71
CA ASN A 193 -4.54 -4.99 -1.14
C ASN A 193 -4.82 -4.39 -2.53
N GLU A 194 -5.37 -3.18 -2.54
CA GLU A 194 -5.53 -2.43 -3.78
C GLU A 194 -4.17 -1.98 -4.33
N PRO A 195 -3.97 -2.03 -5.65
CA PRO A 195 -2.81 -1.42 -6.26
C PRO A 195 -2.82 0.08 -5.94
N GLN A 196 -1.72 0.58 -5.38
CA GLN A 196 -1.55 2.01 -5.14
C GLN A 196 -1.00 2.67 -6.39
N SER A 197 -1.62 3.78 -6.81
CA SER A 197 -1.02 4.66 -7.82
C SER A 197 0.00 5.55 -7.13
N GLY A 198 1.24 5.49 -7.58
CA GLY A 198 2.30 6.38 -7.11
C GLY A 198 3.29 6.59 -8.24
N VAL A 199 3.54 7.85 -8.59
CA VAL A 199 4.67 8.25 -9.41
C VAL A 199 5.71 8.80 -8.44
N SER A 200 6.81 8.07 -8.21
CA SER A 200 7.97 8.68 -7.58
C SER A 200 8.81 9.32 -8.68
N ILE A 201 8.85 10.65 -8.72
CA ILE A 201 9.85 11.35 -9.51
C ILE A 201 11.14 11.27 -8.70
N GLY A 202 12.13 10.55 -9.24
CA GLY A 202 13.43 10.33 -8.61
C GLY A 202 14.37 11.51 -8.75
#